data_AF-A0A535F456-F1
#
_entry.id   AF-A0A535F456-F1
#
_cell.length_a   1.000
_cell.length_b   1.000
_cell.length_c   1.000
_cell.angle_alpha   90.00
_cell.angle_beta   90.00
_cell.angle_gamma   90.00
#
_symmetry.space_group_name_H-M   'P 1'
#
loop_
_entity.id
_entity.type
_entity.pdbx_description
1 polymer ?
#
loop_
_entity_poly.entity_id
_entity_poly.type
_entity_poly.pdbx_seq_one_letter_code
_entity_poly.pdbx_strand_id
1 'polypeptide(L)'
;MPPTPDTSPTPSANQTDTSILLFPPIVHVLFGIVLVIVFLVGCIMSMQTSESWIRSLQQASLAPDIAIFGQFPLFFTGKMDEDTSIAFVFAFTVQCVLLVTKIGLASVHARVAKKLGNVTPTALMQKSAKRRMSVWGWLSNIALALNAIADIVYAWHLGFWQAMAFSAVMFIATFYLGTFGIQNISAGMTGMNN
;
A
#
# COMPACT_ATOMS: atom_id res chain seq x y z
N MET A 1 0.17 57.89 22.40
CA MET A 1 -0.68 57.18 21.41
C MET A 1 -0.25 55.72 21.43
N PRO A 2 -1.14 54.76 21.73
CA PRO A 2 -0.79 53.35 21.62
C PRO A 2 -0.67 52.95 20.13
N PRO A 3 0.24 52.03 19.77
CA PRO A 3 0.35 51.56 18.39
C PRO A 3 -0.85 50.69 18.02
N THR A 4 -1.40 50.93 16.83
CA THR A 4 -2.44 50.11 16.18
C THR A 4 -1.91 48.70 15.92
N PRO A 5 -2.69 47.64 16.17
CA PRO A 5 -2.30 46.28 15.82
C PRO A 5 -2.33 46.10 14.29
N ASP A 6 -1.20 45.69 13.73
CA ASP A 6 -1.09 45.23 12.35
C ASP A 6 -1.96 43.99 12.16
N THR A 7 -3.08 44.14 11.47
CA THR A 7 -3.85 43.01 10.94
C THR A 7 -3.24 42.58 9.62
N SER A 8 -2.09 41.91 9.67
CA SER A 8 -1.65 41.09 8.54
C SER A 8 -2.62 39.91 8.39
N PRO A 9 -3.25 39.69 7.23
CA PRO A 9 -4.15 38.55 7.06
C PRO A 9 -3.37 37.26 7.22
N THR A 10 -3.76 36.46 8.21
CA THR A 10 -3.31 35.08 8.40
C THR A 10 -3.56 34.32 7.10
N PRO A 11 -2.54 33.73 6.45
CA PRO A 11 -2.77 32.91 5.28
C PRO A 11 -3.63 31.73 5.70
N SER A 12 -4.86 31.69 5.18
CA SER A 12 -5.82 30.64 5.43
C SER A 12 -5.24 29.31 4.96
N ALA A 13 -5.25 28.34 5.87
CA ALA A 13 -4.71 27.00 5.73
C ALA A 13 -5.54 26.10 4.79
N ASN A 14 -5.81 26.54 3.55
CA ASN A 14 -6.55 25.78 2.54
C ASN A 14 -5.72 25.45 1.27
N GLN A 15 -4.39 25.62 1.31
CA GLN A 15 -3.54 25.35 0.15
C GLN A 15 -3.26 23.86 -0.12
N THR A 16 -3.66 22.94 0.77
CA THR A 16 -3.43 21.50 0.55
C THR A 16 -4.49 20.85 -0.35
N ASP A 17 -5.65 21.47 -0.55
CA ASP A 17 -6.74 20.88 -1.37
C ASP A 17 -6.67 21.26 -2.86
N THR A 18 -5.91 22.30 -3.23
CA THR A 18 -5.98 22.85 -4.59
C THR A 18 -5.17 22.08 -5.64
N SER A 19 -4.25 21.19 -5.26
CA SER A 19 -3.52 20.36 -6.24
C SER A 19 -4.20 19.03 -6.57
N ILE A 20 -5.18 18.59 -5.77
CA ILE A 20 -6.01 17.40 -6.03
C ILE A 20 -7.30 17.76 -6.79
N LEU A 21 -7.65 19.05 -6.89
CA LEU A 21 -8.91 19.55 -7.46
C LEU A 21 -8.87 19.90 -8.96
N LEU A 22 -7.86 19.46 -9.73
CA LEU A 22 -7.85 19.78 -11.18
C LEU A 22 -8.83 18.90 -11.98
N PHE A 23 -9.13 17.69 -11.50
CA PHE A 23 -9.95 16.73 -12.24
C PHE A 23 -11.30 16.47 -11.56
N PRO A 24 -12.36 16.17 -12.33
CA PRO A 24 -13.66 15.80 -11.77
C PRO A 24 -13.56 14.59 -10.82
N PRO A 25 -14.38 14.53 -9.74
CA PRO A 25 -14.33 13.44 -8.75
C PRO A 25 -14.41 12.03 -9.35
N ILE A 26 -15.19 11.86 -10.43
CA ILE A 26 -15.30 10.59 -11.15
C ILE A 26 -13.98 10.13 -11.76
N VAL A 27 -13.13 11.06 -12.22
CA VAL A 27 -11.81 10.74 -12.80
C VAL A 27 -10.89 10.18 -11.73
N HIS A 28 -10.94 10.72 -10.51
CA HIS A 28 -10.18 10.17 -9.38
C HIS A 28 -10.64 8.75 -9.01
N VAL A 29 -11.95 8.48 -9.02
CA VAL A 29 -12.46 7.12 -8.75
C VAL A 29 -11.98 6.16 -9.84
N LEU A 30 -12.15 6.51 -11.13
CA LEU A 30 -11.75 5.64 -12.23
C LEU A 30 -10.24 5.39 -12.25
N PHE A 31 -9.43 6.43 -12.09
CA PHE A 31 -7.98 6.30 -12.00
C PHE A 31 -7.58 5.45 -10.80
N GLY A 32 -8.23 5.67 -9.65
CA GLY A 32 -8.00 4.89 -8.46
C GLY A 32 -8.34 3.40 -8.64
N ILE A 33 -9.43 3.07 -9.34
CA ILE A 33 -9.79 1.69 -9.70
C ILE A 33 -8.72 1.06 -10.58
N VAL A 34 -8.24 1.75 -11.61
CA VAL A 34 -7.17 1.25 -12.49
C VAL A 34 -5.91 0.94 -11.67
N LEU A 35 -5.50 1.86 -10.80
CA LEU A 35 -4.35 1.65 -9.91
C LEU A 35 -4.53 0.46 -8.97
N VAL A 36 -5.74 0.26 -8.43
CA VAL A 36 -6.07 -0.91 -7.61
C VAL A 36 -5.99 -2.20 -8.42
N ILE A 37 -6.44 -2.21 -9.68
CA ILE A 37 -6.31 -3.39 -10.55
C ILE A 37 -4.83 -3.74 -10.76
N VAL A 38 -3.98 -2.76 -11.09
CA VAL A 38 -2.53 -3.01 -11.25
C VAL A 38 -1.91 -3.48 -9.93
N PHE A 39 -2.34 -2.92 -8.80
CA PHE A 39 -1.93 -3.40 -7.47
C PHE A 39 -2.31 -4.86 -7.24
N LEU A 40 -3.53 -5.28 -7.59
CA LEU A 40 -3.97 -6.67 -7.46
C LEU A 40 -3.15 -7.61 -8.33
N VAL A 41 -2.83 -7.21 -9.58
CA VAL A 41 -1.92 -7.97 -10.44
C VAL A 41 -0.54 -8.08 -9.81
N GLY A 42 -0.02 -7.00 -9.24
CA GLY A 42 1.23 -7.02 -8.47
C GLY A 42 1.16 -7.97 -7.26
N CYS A 43 0.05 -8.02 -6.54
CA CYS A 43 -0.12 -8.96 -5.44
C CYS A 43 -0.08 -10.42 -5.93
N ILE A 44 -0.75 -10.74 -7.04
CA ILE A 44 -0.74 -12.10 -7.63
C ILE A 44 0.68 -12.49 -8.00
N MET A 45 1.39 -11.60 -8.71
CA MET A 45 2.78 -11.79 -9.09
C MET A 45 3.70 -12.00 -7.87
N SER A 46 3.53 -11.22 -6.80
CA SER A 46 4.30 -11.40 -5.56
C SER A 46 3.97 -12.71 -4.84
N MET A 47 2.73 -13.22 -4.98
CA MET A 47 2.39 -14.55 -4.48
C MET A 47 3.12 -15.64 -5.27
N GLN A 48 3.18 -15.53 -6.60
CA GLN A 48 3.95 -16.45 -7.44
C GLN A 48 5.45 -16.44 -7.11
N THR A 49 6.03 -15.24 -6.92
CA THR A 49 7.47 -15.11 -6.62
C THR A 49 7.81 -15.69 -5.25
N SER A 50 6.94 -15.49 -4.26
CA SER A 50 7.09 -16.08 -2.93
C SER A 50 6.96 -17.60 -2.96
N GLU A 51 5.99 -18.14 -3.72
CA GLU A 51 5.79 -19.59 -3.83
C GLU A 51 6.96 -20.28 -4.52
N SER A 52 7.42 -19.75 -5.64
CA SER A 52 8.58 -20.26 -6.36
C SER A 52 9.86 -20.17 -5.55
N TRP A 53 10.04 -19.11 -4.75
CA TRP A 53 11.17 -19.00 -3.82
C TRP A 53 11.15 -20.12 -2.77
N ILE A 54 10.02 -20.32 -2.09
CA ILE A 54 9.89 -21.33 -1.03
C ILE A 54 10.04 -22.75 -1.59
N ARG A 55 9.46 -23.02 -2.76
CA ARG A 55 9.52 -24.32 -3.44
C ARG A 55 10.81 -24.54 -4.24
N SER A 56 11.73 -23.56 -4.22
CA SER A 56 12.98 -23.58 -5.00
C SER A 56 12.76 -23.87 -6.50
N LEU A 57 11.64 -23.41 -7.06
CA LEU A 57 11.29 -23.60 -8.47
C LEU A 57 12.02 -22.55 -9.31
N GLN A 58 12.76 -22.99 -10.33
CA GLN A 58 13.51 -22.10 -11.23
C GLN A 58 12.70 -21.53 -12.40
N GLN A 59 11.38 -21.77 -12.44
CA GLN A 59 10.54 -21.27 -13.53
C GLN A 59 9.99 -19.89 -13.16
N ALA A 60 10.60 -18.84 -13.71
CA ALA A 60 9.96 -17.54 -13.72
C ALA A 60 9.02 -17.37 -14.91
N SER A 61 7.77 -17.11 -14.59
CA SER A 61 6.79 -16.58 -15.52
C SER A 61 6.64 -15.09 -15.23
N LEU A 62 6.85 -14.26 -16.25
CA LEU A 62 6.54 -12.83 -16.17
C LEU A 62 5.03 -12.56 -16.31
N ALA A 63 4.24 -13.60 -16.62
CA ALA A 63 2.80 -13.52 -16.73
C ALA A 63 2.13 -13.94 -15.40
N PRO A 64 1.15 -13.15 -14.91
CA PRO A 64 0.39 -13.47 -13.71
C PRO A 64 -0.44 -14.74 -13.93
N ASP A 65 -0.27 -15.73 -13.06
CA ASP A 65 -1.07 -16.95 -13.08
C ASP A 65 -2.33 -16.77 -12.24
N ILE A 66 -3.47 -16.69 -12.92
CA ILE A 66 -4.78 -16.56 -12.29
C ILE A 66 -5.16 -17.86 -11.55
N ALA A 67 -4.52 -18.99 -11.86
CA ALA A 67 -4.76 -20.26 -11.15
C ALA A 67 -4.42 -20.19 -9.66
N ILE A 68 -3.62 -19.20 -9.21
CA ILE A 68 -3.42 -18.90 -7.78
C ILE A 68 -4.75 -18.70 -7.05
N PHE A 69 -5.78 -18.14 -7.68
CA PHE A 69 -7.08 -18.01 -7.01
C PHE A 69 -7.73 -19.37 -6.70
N GLY A 70 -7.42 -20.40 -7.49
CA GLY A 70 -7.82 -21.78 -7.21
C GLY A 70 -7.16 -22.39 -5.97
N GLN A 71 -6.07 -21.80 -5.47
CA GLN A 71 -5.41 -22.23 -4.25
C GLN A 71 -6.25 -21.94 -3.00
N PHE A 72 -7.05 -20.85 -2.97
CA PHE A 72 -7.89 -20.53 -1.81
C PHE A 72 -8.82 -21.68 -1.38
N PRO A 73 -9.71 -22.22 -2.24
CA PRO A 73 -10.57 -23.32 -1.85
C PRO A 73 -9.79 -24.60 -1.53
N LEU A 74 -8.66 -24.86 -2.19
CA LEU A 74 -7.80 -26.02 -1.92
C LEU A 74 -7.18 -25.94 -0.51
N PHE A 75 -6.75 -24.76 -0.10
CA PHE A 75 -6.19 -24.50 1.23
C PHE A 75 -7.24 -24.75 2.31
N PHE A 76 -8.43 -24.15 2.18
CA PHE A 76 -9.50 -24.32 3.18
C PHE A 76 -10.10 -25.73 3.22
N THR A 77 -10.00 -26.49 2.13
CA THR A 77 -10.44 -27.88 2.10
C THR A 77 -9.35 -28.88 2.51
N GLY A 78 -8.14 -28.41 2.83
CA GLY A 78 -7.00 -29.27 3.20
C GLY A 78 -6.52 -30.16 2.05
N LYS A 79 -6.84 -29.81 0.80
CA LYS A 79 -6.44 -30.55 -0.41
C LYS A 79 -5.14 -30.02 -1.03
N MET A 80 -4.53 -29.04 -0.39
CA MET A 80 -3.29 -28.44 -0.82
C MET A 80 -2.10 -29.18 -0.20
N ASP A 81 -1.09 -29.40 -1.02
CA ASP A 81 0.17 -29.97 -0.57
C ASP A 81 0.84 -29.10 0.52
N GLU A 82 1.63 -29.70 1.40
CA GLU A 82 2.20 -29.03 2.58
C GLU A 82 3.10 -27.86 2.18
N ASP A 83 4.02 -28.08 1.24
CA ASP A 83 4.94 -27.06 0.74
C ASP A 83 4.19 -25.90 0.08
N THR A 84 3.13 -26.20 -0.66
CA THR A 84 2.28 -25.20 -1.32
C THR A 84 1.47 -24.41 -0.29
N SER A 85 1.03 -25.06 0.79
CA SER A 85 0.29 -24.41 1.88
C SER A 85 1.16 -23.43 2.65
N ILE A 86 2.41 -23.79 2.94
CA ILE A 86 3.39 -22.90 3.60
C ILE A 86 3.66 -21.68 2.72
N ALA A 87 3.93 -21.90 1.44
CA ALA A 87 4.14 -20.84 0.46
C ALA A 87 2.94 -19.88 0.36
N PHE A 88 1.73 -20.44 0.24
CA PHE A 88 0.49 -19.69 0.17
C PHE A 88 0.27 -18.83 1.43
N VAL A 89 0.44 -19.41 2.63
CA VAL A 89 0.25 -18.70 3.90
C VAL A 89 1.29 -17.58 4.05
N PHE A 90 2.55 -17.82 3.71
CA PHE A 90 3.60 -16.80 3.75
C PHE A 90 3.25 -15.63 2.83
N ALA A 91 3.00 -15.91 1.55
CA ALA A 91 2.70 -14.92 0.54
C ALA A 91 1.47 -14.09 0.91
N PHE A 92 0.39 -14.76 1.32
CA PHE A 92 -0.86 -14.11 1.71
C PHE A 92 -0.69 -13.27 2.98
N THR A 93 0.09 -13.74 3.96
CA THR A 93 0.36 -13.01 5.21
C THR A 93 1.13 -11.73 4.92
N VAL A 94 2.17 -11.76 4.07
CA VAL A 94 2.93 -10.57 3.68
C VAL A 94 2.01 -9.54 3.02
N GLN A 95 1.16 -9.96 2.09
CA GLN A 95 0.21 -9.05 1.42
C GLN A 95 -0.82 -8.47 2.41
N CYS A 96 -1.35 -9.28 3.33
CA CYS A 96 -2.26 -8.80 4.37
C CYS A 96 -1.58 -7.78 5.29
N VAL A 97 -0.35 -8.03 5.73
CA VAL A 97 0.41 -7.10 6.58
C VAL A 97 0.63 -5.78 5.84
N LEU A 98 1.04 -5.82 4.57
CA LEU A 98 1.22 -4.60 3.77
C LEU A 98 -0.09 -3.82 3.62
N LEU A 99 -1.21 -4.51 3.34
CA LEU A 99 -2.52 -3.88 3.18
C LEU A 99 -3.02 -3.26 4.49
N VAL A 100 -2.97 -4.00 5.59
CA VAL A 100 -3.36 -3.50 6.93
C VAL A 100 -2.48 -2.33 7.33
N THR A 101 -1.19 -2.39 7.06
CA THR A 101 -0.26 -1.31 7.40
C THR A 101 -0.53 -0.05 6.58
N LYS A 102 -0.88 -0.18 5.30
CA LYS A 102 -1.31 0.94 4.45
C LYS A 102 -2.60 1.59 4.95
N ILE A 103 -3.62 0.80 5.23
CA ILE A 103 -4.89 1.30 5.78
C ILE A 103 -4.64 1.92 7.16
N GLY A 104 -3.79 1.29 7.99
CA GLY A 104 -3.41 1.77 9.32
C GLY A 104 -2.72 3.13 9.27
N LEU A 105 -1.74 3.32 8.39
CA LEU A 105 -1.05 4.59 8.20
C LEU A 105 -2.01 5.67 7.65
N ALA A 106 -2.79 5.36 6.62
CA ALA A 106 -3.72 6.31 6.02
C ALA A 106 -4.84 6.74 6.99
N SER A 107 -5.43 5.80 7.72
CA SER A 107 -6.51 6.07 8.69
C SER A 107 -6.03 6.84 9.92
N VAL A 108 -4.80 6.60 10.37
CA VAL A 108 -4.19 7.38 11.46
C VAL A 108 -3.93 8.81 11.00
N HIS A 109 -3.37 9.02 9.81
CA HIS A 109 -3.20 10.38 9.25
C HIS A 109 -4.53 11.11 9.07
N ALA A 110 -5.55 10.45 8.51
CA ALA A 110 -6.87 11.05 8.31
C ALA A 110 -7.56 11.42 9.65
N ARG A 111 -7.47 10.55 10.67
CA ARG A 111 -8.03 10.85 12.01
C ARG A 111 -7.27 11.95 12.73
N VAL A 112 -5.95 12.02 12.55
CA VAL A 112 -5.12 13.10 13.11
C VAL A 112 -5.46 14.42 12.43
N ALA A 113 -5.53 14.48 11.10
CA ALA A 113 -5.94 15.67 10.35
C ALA A 113 -7.36 16.15 10.74
N LYS A 114 -8.34 15.24 10.81
CA LYS A 114 -9.73 15.56 11.18
C LYS A 114 -9.87 16.05 12.63
N LYS A 115 -9.07 15.52 13.57
CA LYS A 115 -9.08 15.98 14.98
C LYS A 115 -8.34 17.30 15.17
N LEU A 116 -7.26 17.54 14.43
CA LEU A 116 -6.45 18.76 14.50
C LEU A 116 -7.13 19.99 13.91
N GLY A 117 -8.07 19.83 12.97
CA GLY A 117 -8.83 20.95 12.42
C GLY A 117 -9.73 21.66 13.44
N ASN A 118 -10.12 20.99 14.54
CA ASN A 118 -11.07 21.51 15.54
C ASN A 118 -10.57 21.49 17.00
N VAL A 119 -9.41 20.90 17.30
CA VAL A 119 -8.90 20.78 18.69
C VAL A 119 -7.37 20.89 18.73
N THR A 120 -6.84 21.73 19.62
CA THR A 120 -5.40 21.81 19.91
C THR A 120 -4.91 20.44 20.44
N PRO A 121 -3.96 19.78 19.76
CA PRO A 121 -3.56 18.42 20.10
C PRO A 121 -2.85 18.38 21.45
N THR A 122 -3.36 17.59 22.38
CA THR A 122 -2.69 17.33 23.66
C THR A 122 -1.40 16.51 23.42
N ALA A 123 -0.33 16.77 24.18
CA ALA A 123 0.97 16.11 24.03
C ALA A 123 0.88 14.56 24.07
N LEU A 124 -0.04 14.00 24.86
CA LEU A 124 -0.29 12.56 24.93
C LEU A 124 -0.87 11.98 23.63
N MET A 125 -1.73 12.73 22.92
CA MET A 125 -2.31 12.28 21.65
C MET A 125 -1.25 12.23 20.56
N GLN A 126 -0.37 13.24 20.49
CA GLN A 126 0.75 13.24 19.55
C GLN A 126 1.72 12.08 19.81
N LYS A 127 2.03 11.80 21.08
CA LYS A 127 2.93 10.69 21.47
C LYS A 127 2.35 9.33 21.06
N SER A 128 1.06 9.09 21.29
CA SER A 128 0.38 7.85 20.88
C SER A 128 0.33 7.69 19.35
N ALA A 129 0.04 8.77 18.62
CA ALA A 129 0.02 8.76 17.15
C ALA A 129 1.41 8.46 16.56
N LYS A 130 2.47 9.13 17.06
CA LYS A 130 3.86 8.85 16.63
C LYS A 130 4.27 7.40 16.91
N ARG A 131 3.90 6.85 18.07
CA ARG A 131 4.21 5.45 18.41
C ARG A 131 3.54 4.47 17.44
N ARG A 132 2.25 4.69 17.13
CA ARG A 132 1.51 3.85 16.17
C ARG A 132 2.13 3.94 14.77
N MET A 133 2.43 5.15 14.30
CA MET A 133 3.09 5.36 13.01
C MET A 133 4.45 4.67 12.95
N SER A 134 5.22 4.71 14.05
CA SER A 134 6.52 4.04 14.14
C SER A 134 6.39 2.52 14.07
N VAL A 135 5.49 1.91 14.85
CA VAL A 135 5.27 0.44 14.84
C VAL A 135 4.80 -0.04 13.47
N TRP A 136 3.80 0.64 12.89
CA TRP A 136 3.29 0.31 11.56
C TRP A 136 4.36 0.52 10.49
N GLY A 137 5.15 1.61 10.56
CA GLY A 137 6.25 1.85 9.65
C GLY A 137 7.30 0.73 9.69
N TRP A 138 7.69 0.27 10.88
CA TRP A 138 8.63 -0.85 11.03
C TRP A 138 8.09 -2.15 10.45
N LEU A 139 6.84 -2.51 10.76
CA LEU A 139 6.21 -3.72 10.20
C LEU A 139 6.12 -3.65 8.67
N SER A 140 5.78 -2.50 8.10
CA SER A 140 5.78 -2.29 6.66
C SER A 140 7.16 -2.52 6.05
N ASN A 141 8.19 -1.94 6.65
CA ASN A 141 9.55 -2.00 6.11
C ASN A 141 10.10 -3.43 6.11
N ILE A 142 9.81 -4.20 7.17
CA ILE A 142 10.19 -5.62 7.23
C ILE A 142 9.46 -6.42 6.16
N ALA A 143 8.14 -6.24 6.04
CA ALA A 143 7.36 -6.94 5.02
C ALA A 143 7.82 -6.59 3.59
N LEU A 144 8.14 -5.32 3.35
CA LEU A 144 8.71 -4.85 2.08
C LEU A 144 10.06 -5.48 1.77
N ALA A 145 10.96 -5.54 2.76
CA ALA A 145 12.27 -6.14 2.60
C ALA A 145 12.17 -7.64 2.25
N LEU A 146 11.29 -8.37 2.92
CA LEU A 146 11.05 -9.79 2.62
C LEU A 146 10.49 -9.99 1.22
N ASN A 147 9.53 -9.16 0.80
CA ASN A 147 8.95 -9.22 -0.55
C ASN A 147 10.02 -8.91 -1.62
N ALA A 148 10.85 -7.90 -1.39
CA ALA A 148 11.93 -7.53 -2.31
C ALA A 148 12.98 -8.65 -2.43
N ILE A 149 13.32 -9.33 -1.33
CA ILE A 149 14.22 -10.49 -1.36
C ILE A 149 13.62 -11.61 -2.20
N ALA A 150 12.34 -11.96 -1.98
CA ALA A 150 11.66 -12.99 -2.75
C ALA A 150 11.66 -12.66 -4.26
N ASP A 151 11.36 -11.41 -4.63
CA ASP A 151 11.37 -10.95 -6.02
C ASP A 151 12.77 -10.99 -6.66
N ILE A 152 13.81 -10.60 -5.92
CA ILE A 152 15.21 -10.65 -6.40
C ILE A 152 15.66 -12.09 -6.61
N VAL A 153 15.39 -12.98 -5.64
CA VAL A 153 15.76 -14.39 -5.73
C VAL A 153 15.02 -15.06 -6.89
N TYR A 154 13.73 -14.79 -7.04
CA TYR A 154 12.92 -15.29 -8.15
C TYR A 154 13.52 -14.90 -9.51
N ALA A 155 13.84 -13.63 -9.70
CA ALA A 155 14.34 -13.12 -10.96
C ALA A 155 15.87 -13.27 -11.14
N TRP A 156 16.59 -13.87 -10.17
CA TRP A 156 18.06 -13.91 -10.19
C TRP A 156 18.65 -14.60 -11.42
N HIS A 157 17.99 -15.66 -11.89
CA HIS A 157 18.36 -16.42 -13.08
C HIS A 157 18.24 -15.62 -14.39
N LEU A 158 17.48 -14.52 -14.40
CA LEU A 158 17.39 -13.57 -15.51
C LEU A 158 18.62 -12.63 -15.56
N GLY A 159 19.44 -12.64 -14.50
CA GLY A 159 20.61 -11.77 -14.36
C GLY A 159 20.32 -10.53 -13.51
N PHE A 160 21.38 -9.97 -12.95
CA PHE A 160 21.31 -8.94 -11.90
C PHE A 160 20.41 -7.75 -12.26
N TRP A 161 20.60 -7.15 -13.44
CA TRP A 161 19.84 -5.97 -13.86
C TRP A 161 18.35 -6.26 -14.05
N GLN A 162 18.02 -7.46 -14.53
CA GLN A 162 16.64 -7.89 -14.75
C GLN A 162 15.96 -8.19 -13.41
N ALA A 163 16.68 -8.79 -12.46
CA ALA A 163 16.20 -9.00 -11.10
C ALA A 163 15.92 -7.68 -10.36
N MET A 164 16.82 -6.70 -10.48
CA MET A 164 16.64 -5.37 -9.89
C MET A 164 15.46 -4.63 -10.53
N ALA A 165 15.32 -4.68 -11.86
CA ALA A 165 14.19 -4.06 -12.56
C ALA A 165 12.86 -4.71 -12.18
N PHE A 166 12.82 -6.04 -12.13
CA PHE A 166 11.65 -6.80 -11.70
C PHE A 166 11.22 -6.41 -10.27
N SER A 167 12.16 -6.46 -9.31
CA SER A 167 11.91 -6.07 -7.92
C SER A 167 11.43 -4.62 -7.80
N ALA A 168 12.00 -3.69 -8.57
CA ALA A 168 11.56 -2.29 -8.59
C ALA A 168 10.12 -2.13 -9.13
N VAL A 169 9.78 -2.83 -10.23
CA VAL A 169 8.41 -2.82 -10.79
C VAL A 169 7.43 -3.42 -9.79
N MET A 170 7.77 -4.55 -9.19
CA MET A 170 6.96 -5.21 -8.17
C MET A 170 6.75 -4.31 -6.96
N PHE A 171 7.79 -3.62 -6.51
CA PHE A 171 7.70 -2.64 -5.43
C PHE A 171 6.76 -1.48 -5.80
N ILE A 172 6.88 -0.91 -6.99
CA ILE A 172 5.99 0.18 -7.43
C ILE A 172 4.54 -0.30 -7.51
N ALA A 173 4.29 -1.44 -8.16
CA ALA A 173 2.96 -1.99 -8.35
C ALA A 173 2.30 -2.36 -7.01
N THR A 174 3.02 -3.10 -6.16
CA THR A 174 2.48 -3.57 -4.88
C THR A 174 2.44 -2.49 -3.82
N PHE A 175 3.40 -1.55 -3.76
CA PHE A 175 3.47 -0.55 -2.70
C PHE A 175 2.82 0.78 -3.07
N TYR A 176 3.31 1.44 -4.12
CA TYR A 176 2.88 2.79 -4.49
C TYR A 176 1.50 2.80 -5.14
N LEU A 177 1.27 1.97 -6.18
CA LEU A 177 0.01 2.03 -6.93
C LEU A 177 -1.20 1.68 -6.06
N GLY A 178 -1.07 0.68 -5.18
CA GLY A 178 -2.15 0.36 -4.24
C GLY A 178 -2.48 1.50 -3.27
N THR A 179 -1.47 2.22 -2.79
CA THR A 179 -1.67 3.34 -1.86
C THR A 179 -2.32 4.53 -2.57
N PHE A 180 -1.80 4.90 -3.74
CA PHE A 180 -2.37 5.96 -4.57
C PHE A 180 -3.77 5.61 -5.08
N GLY A 181 -4.04 4.35 -5.40
CA GLY A 181 -5.34 3.87 -5.85
C GLY A 181 -6.42 4.08 -4.78
N ILE A 182 -6.15 3.61 -3.56
CA ILE A 182 -7.07 3.78 -2.42
C ILE A 182 -7.30 5.26 -2.10
N GLN A 183 -6.24 6.08 -2.10
CA GLN A 183 -6.35 7.51 -1.84
C GLN A 183 -7.20 8.23 -2.90
N ASN A 184 -7.01 7.92 -4.19
CA ASN A 184 -7.80 8.50 -5.27
C ASN A 184 -9.27 8.08 -5.21
N ILE A 185 -9.57 6.81 -4.91
CA ILE A 185 -10.96 6.35 -4.71
C ILE A 185 -11.58 7.10 -3.53
N SER A 186 -10.89 7.16 -2.40
CA SER A 186 -11.38 7.85 -1.20
C SER A 186 -11.64 9.33 -1.46
N ALA A 187 -10.73 10.01 -2.17
CA ALA A 187 -10.88 11.43 -2.52
C ALA A 187 -12.06 11.65 -3.47
N GLY A 188 -12.16 10.85 -4.54
CA GLY A 188 -13.26 10.95 -5.51
C GLY A 188 -14.62 10.66 -4.89
N MET A 189 -14.73 9.64 -4.03
CA MET A 189 -15.97 9.34 -3.30
C MET A 189 -16.38 10.47 -2.35
N THR A 190 -15.42 11.09 -1.67
CA THR A 190 -15.71 12.23 -0.80
C THR A 190 -16.20 13.43 -1.61
N GLY A 191 -15.59 13.69 -2.77
CA GLY A 191 -16.00 14.78 -3.66
C GLY A 191 -17.35 14.60 -4.34
N MET A 192 -17.86 13.38 -4.49
CA MET A 192 -19.21 13.12 -5.04
C MET A 192 -20.34 13.29 -4.01
N ASN A 193 -20.01 13.25 -2.71
CA ASN A 193 -20.98 13.36 -1.62
C ASN A 193 -21.16 14.79 -1.08
N ASN A 194 -20.38 15.75 -1.61
CA ASN A 194 -20.45 17.17 -1.29
C ASN A 194 -21.05 17.94 -2.47
#